data_AF-A0A849FU66-F1
#
_entry.id   AF-A0A849FU66-F1
#
_cell.length_a   1.000
_cell.length_b   1.000
_cell.length_c   1.000
_cell.angle_alpha   90.00
_cell.angle_beta   90.00
_cell.angle_gamma   90.00
#
_symmetry.space_group_name_H-M   'P 1'
#
loop_
_entity.id
_entity.type
_entity.pdbx_description
1 polymer ?
#
loop_
_entity_poly.entity_id
_entity_poly.type
_entity_poly.pdbx_seq_one_letter_code
_entity_poly.pdbx_strand_id
1 'polypeptide(L)'
;MYLKYTQELGLSAYDAGILTEERDVALYYEELLNFAPSAKSAANWLMGDVKSWMNKNAKDINDFPLSAERLSRLIQLVEDGKVSSSIASQNIFPELLKSDEMPEDIAHRLDLIQDSDEGNIKQFAEQAIATYPDKADAYRKGNKGLLGLFMGEVMKLSQRKADPKAASQILRELLEE
;
A
#
# COMPACT_ATOMS: atom_id res chain seq x y z
N MET A 1 -1.17 -25.67 -10.60
CA MET A 1 -1.07 -24.36 -9.93
C MET A 1 -0.04 -23.46 -10.60
N TYR A 2 1.23 -23.84 -10.72
CA TYR A 2 2.28 -22.99 -11.31
C TYR A 2 1.94 -22.41 -12.71
N LEU A 3 1.48 -23.24 -13.65
CA LEU A 3 1.10 -22.76 -14.99
C LEU A 3 -0.09 -21.81 -14.96
N LYS A 4 -1.13 -22.10 -14.15
CA LYS A 4 -2.25 -21.19 -13.91
C LYS A 4 -1.74 -19.83 -13.38
N TYR A 5 -0.85 -19.84 -12.40
CA TYR A 5 -0.35 -18.60 -11.78
C TYR A 5 0.45 -17.74 -12.77
N THR A 6 1.25 -18.36 -13.62
CA THR A 6 2.08 -17.62 -14.60
C THR A 6 1.31 -17.22 -15.86
N GLN A 7 0.45 -18.10 -16.39
CA GLN A 7 -0.21 -17.92 -17.69
C GLN A 7 -1.58 -17.25 -17.57
N GLU A 8 -2.34 -17.53 -16.50
CA GLU A 8 -3.70 -16.99 -16.33
C GLU A 8 -3.73 -15.80 -15.36
N LEU A 9 -2.96 -15.87 -14.27
CA LEU A 9 -2.93 -14.80 -13.25
C LEU A 9 -1.80 -13.77 -13.46
N GLY A 10 -0.93 -13.97 -14.45
CA GLY A 10 0.13 -13.05 -14.81
C GLY A 10 1.21 -12.85 -13.73
N LEU A 11 1.37 -13.81 -12.82
CA LEU A 11 2.44 -13.78 -11.82
C LEU A 11 3.79 -14.07 -12.46
N SER A 12 4.86 -13.54 -11.86
CA SER A 12 6.21 -13.90 -12.29
C SER A 12 6.49 -15.38 -11.99
N ALA A 13 7.42 -15.98 -12.73
CA ALA A 13 7.89 -17.34 -12.47
C ALA A 13 8.40 -17.52 -11.03
N TYR A 14 9.03 -16.48 -10.48
CA TYR A 14 9.51 -16.46 -9.11
C TYR A 14 8.36 -16.52 -8.10
N ASP A 15 7.37 -15.64 -8.24
CA ASP A 15 6.21 -15.57 -7.34
C ASP A 15 5.39 -16.85 -7.41
N ALA A 16 5.15 -17.36 -8.62
CA ALA A 16 4.43 -18.61 -8.83
C ALA A 16 5.20 -19.80 -8.24
N GLY A 17 6.53 -19.79 -8.31
CA GLY A 17 7.38 -20.81 -7.68
C GLY A 17 7.19 -20.85 -6.18
N ILE A 18 7.34 -19.70 -5.50
CA ILE A 18 7.19 -19.60 -4.05
C ILE A 18 5.78 -20.00 -3.59
N LEU A 19 4.75 -19.48 -4.25
CA LEU A 19 3.35 -19.76 -3.88
C LEU A 19 2.93 -21.21 -4.10
N THR A 20 3.72 -22.00 -4.84
CA THR A 20 3.42 -23.41 -5.13
C THR A 20 4.43 -24.38 -4.51
N GLU A 21 5.42 -23.87 -3.79
CA GLU A 21 6.44 -24.66 -3.09
C GLU A 21 5.82 -25.45 -1.93
N GLU A 22 5.01 -24.78 -1.13
CA GLU A 22 4.28 -25.37 0.00
C GLU A 22 2.79 -25.49 -0.31
N ARG A 23 2.23 -26.68 -0.11
CA ARG A 23 0.82 -26.97 -0.41
C ARG A 23 -0.12 -26.03 0.34
N ASP A 24 0.12 -25.80 1.62
CA ASP A 24 -0.81 -25.05 2.46
C ASP A 24 -0.79 -23.55 2.12
N VAL A 25 0.38 -23.02 1.72
CA VAL A 25 0.48 -21.64 1.21
C VAL A 25 -0.30 -21.50 -0.09
N ALA A 26 -0.21 -22.50 -0.98
CA ALA A 26 -0.97 -22.52 -2.23
C ALA A 26 -2.48 -22.55 -1.98
N LEU A 27 -2.93 -23.32 -0.98
CA LEU A 27 -4.35 -23.40 -0.60
C LEU A 27 -4.85 -22.09 0.00
N TYR A 28 -4.11 -21.47 0.91
CA TYR A 28 -4.45 -20.17 1.47
C TYR A 28 -4.52 -19.09 0.38
N TYR A 29 -3.59 -19.11 -0.58
CA TYR A 29 -3.62 -18.20 -1.72
C TYR A 29 -4.84 -18.40 -2.61
N GLU A 30 -5.19 -19.64 -2.96
CA GLU A 30 -6.41 -19.94 -3.73
C GLU A 30 -7.68 -19.52 -2.97
N GLU A 31 -7.71 -19.67 -1.65
CA GLU A 31 -8.80 -19.16 -0.82
C GLU A 31 -8.90 -17.64 -0.91
N LEU A 32 -7.76 -16.94 -0.76
CA LEU A 32 -7.65 -15.49 -0.87
C LEU A 32 -8.08 -14.97 -2.24
N LEU A 33 -7.81 -15.70 -3.32
CA LEU A 33 -8.24 -15.34 -4.68
C LEU A 33 -9.76 -15.27 -4.85
N ASN A 34 -10.55 -15.92 -3.99
CA ASN A 34 -12.01 -15.81 -4.04
C ASN A 34 -12.52 -14.44 -3.60
N PHE A 35 -11.72 -13.68 -2.86
CA PHE A 35 -12.12 -12.40 -2.26
C PHE A 35 -11.24 -11.23 -2.67
N ALA A 36 -9.99 -11.48 -3.07
CA ALA A 36 -9.03 -10.43 -3.36
C ALA A 36 -9.35 -9.71 -4.68
N PRO A 37 -9.21 -8.37 -4.73
CA PRO A 37 -9.44 -7.59 -5.95
C PRO A 37 -8.41 -7.89 -7.05
N SER A 38 -7.25 -8.45 -6.69
CA SER A 38 -6.13 -8.65 -7.60
C SER A 38 -5.29 -9.84 -7.15
N ALA A 39 -5.08 -10.80 -8.05
CA ALA A 39 -4.20 -11.94 -7.82
C ALA A 39 -2.76 -11.50 -7.50
N LYS A 40 -2.27 -10.50 -8.24
CA LYS A 40 -0.93 -9.94 -8.01
C LYS A 40 -0.80 -9.29 -6.64
N SER A 41 -1.82 -8.53 -6.21
CA SER A 41 -1.79 -7.86 -4.91
C SER A 41 -1.86 -8.90 -3.78
N ALA A 42 -2.71 -9.91 -3.91
CA ALA A 42 -2.74 -11.06 -3.02
C ALA A 42 -1.37 -11.77 -2.91
N ALA A 43 -0.72 -12.04 -4.05
CA ALA A 43 0.60 -12.65 -4.08
C ALA A 43 1.63 -11.79 -3.34
N ASN A 44 1.66 -10.48 -3.61
CA ASN A 44 2.58 -9.54 -2.96
C ASN A 44 2.42 -9.52 -1.44
N TRP A 45 1.19 -9.53 -0.92
CA TRP A 45 0.93 -9.57 0.52
C TRP A 45 1.34 -10.90 1.15
N LEU A 46 1.09 -12.02 0.47
CA LEU A 46 1.53 -13.34 0.94
C LEU A 46 3.06 -13.42 1.03
N MET A 47 3.76 -13.00 -0.02
CA MET A 47 5.22 -13.09 -0.10
C MET A 47 5.94 -12.02 0.73
N GLY A 48 5.25 -10.91 1.02
CA GLY A 48 5.73 -9.81 1.85
C GLY A 48 5.36 -10.02 3.32
N ASP A 49 4.34 -9.31 3.77
CA ASP A 49 3.96 -9.21 5.20
C ASP A 49 3.61 -10.56 5.85
N VAL A 50 2.89 -11.44 5.14
CA VAL A 50 2.51 -12.76 5.70
C VAL A 50 3.74 -13.65 5.87
N LYS A 51 4.58 -13.79 4.83
CA LYS A 51 5.83 -14.55 4.92
C LYS A 51 6.79 -13.97 5.96
N SER A 52 6.88 -12.65 6.06
CA SER A 52 7.66 -11.98 7.10
C SER A 52 7.15 -12.33 8.51
N TRP A 53 5.82 -12.36 8.70
CA TRP A 53 5.21 -12.78 9.95
C TRP A 53 5.52 -14.25 10.27
N MET A 54 5.35 -15.16 9.31
CA MET A 54 5.66 -16.59 9.47
C MET A 54 7.10 -16.81 9.92
N ASN A 55 8.05 -16.18 9.21
CA ASN A 55 9.47 -16.24 9.53
C ASN A 55 9.79 -15.69 10.93
N LYS A 56 9.21 -14.53 11.29
CA LYS A 56 9.46 -13.88 12.58
C LYS A 56 8.94 -14.70 13.76
N ASN A 57 7.84 -15.42 13.56
CA ASN A 57 7.21 -16.22 14.62
C ASN A 57 7.61 -17.70 14.58
N ALA A 58 8.43 -18.11 13.61
CA ALA A 58 8.78 -19.51 13.34
C ALA A 58 7.51 -20.40 13.26
N LYS A 59 6.54 -19.93 12.47
CA LYS A 59 5.21 -20.52 12.31
C LYS A 59 4.88 -20.71 10.83
N ASP A 60 4.00 -21.66 10.56
CA ASP A 60 3.56 -21.96 9.20
C ASP A 60 2.25 -21.21 8.89
N ILE A 61 1.81 -21.25 7.63
CA ILE A 61 0.59 -20.57 7.19
C ILE A 61 -0.67 -21.10 7.90
N ASN A 62 -0.65 -22.35 8.36
CA ASN A 62 -1.75 -22.94 9.14
C ASN A 62 -1.89 -22.29 10.53
N ASP A 63 -0.84 -21.67 11.05
CA ASP A 63 -0.87 -20.92 12.31
C ASP A 63 -1.16 -19.43 12.08
N PHE A 64 -1.30 -18.98 10.83
CA PHE A 64 -1.54 -17.58 10.49
C PHE A 64 -2.93 -17.16 10.99
N PRO A 65 -3.04 -16.11 11.82
CA PRO A 65 -4.28 -15.84 12.53
C PRO A 65 -5.33 -15.10 11.69
N LEU A 66 -4.99 -14.65 10.47
CA LEU A 66 -5.96 -13.97 9.61
C LEU A 66 -6.58 -14.95 8.63
N SER A 67 -7.91 -14.86 8.48
CA SER A 67 -8.60 -15.51 7.37
C SER A 67 -8.26 -14.82 6.04
N ALA A 68 -8.40 -15.58 4.96
CA ALA A 68 -8.29 -15.08 3.60
C ALA A 68 -9.21 -13.87 3.34
N GLU A 69 -10.45 -13.91 3.85
CA GLU A 69 -11.39 -12.79 3.75
C GLU A 69 -10.89 -11.53 4.48
N ARG A 70 -10.40 -11.64 5.72
CA ARG A 70 -9.91 -10.46 6.45
C ARG A 70 -8.69 -9.83 5.77
N LEU A 71 -7.78 -10.66 5.25
CA LEU A 71 -6.65 -10.16 4.49
C LEU A 71 -7.10 -9.50 3.17
N SER A 72 -8.08 -10.07 2.45
CA SER A 72 -8.57 -9.48 1.21
C SER A 72 -9.17 -8.09 1.42
N ARG A 73 -9.85 -7.86 2.55
CA ARG A 73 -10.41 -6.56 2.92
C ARG A 73 -9.33 -5.50 3.16
N LEU A 74 -8.20 -5.89 3.75
CA LEU A 74 -7.04 -5.00 3.86
C LEU A 74 -6.48 -4.66 2.49
N ILE A 75 -6.37 -5.65 1.59
CA ILE A 75 -5.91 -5.43 0.21
C ILE A 75 -6.86 -4.48 -0.52
N GLN A 76 -8.18 -4.66 -0.37
CA GLN A 76 -9.19 -3.79 -0.96
C GLN A 76 -9.04 -2.34 -0.51
N LEU A 77 -8.78 -2.08 0.77
CA LEU A 77 -8.56 -0.72 1.26
C LEU A 77 -7.38 -0.02 0.57
N VAL A 78 -6.33 -0.78 0.26
CA VAL A 78 -5.14 -0.25 -0.45
C VAL A 78 -5.46 -0.01 -1.93
N GLU A 79 -6.14 -0.95 -2.59
CA GLU A 79 -6.53 -0.80 -4.00
C GLU A 79 -7.51 0.35 -4.21
N ASP A 80 -8.44 0.56 -3.27
CA ASP A 80 -9.39 1.68 -3.26
C ASP A 80 -8.71 3.03 -3.00
N GLY A 81 -7.42 3.05 -2.62
CA GLY A 81 -6.70 4.27 -2.24
C GLY A 81 -7.21 4.89 -0.93
N LYS A 82 -7.95 4.14 -0.11
CA LYS A 82 -8.43 4.59 1.20
C LYS A 82 -7.31 4.62 2.22
N VAL A 83 -6.32 3.74 2.09
CA VAL A 83 -5.11 3.71 2.91
C VAL A 83 -3.91 3.44 2.02
N SER A 84 -2.76 4.03 2.36
CA SER A 84 -1.54 3.72 1.62
C SER A 84 -1.04 2.31 1.95
N SER A 85 -0.34 1.68 1.01
CA SER A 85 0.26 0.35 1.22
C SER A 85 1.20 0.32 2.43
N SER A 86 1.96 1.39 2.69
CA SER A 86 2.85 1.47 3.84
C SER A 86 2.08 1.53 5.15
N ILE A 87 1.00 2.32 5.24
CA ILE A 87 0.13 2.38 6.43
C ILE A 87 -0.58 1.05 6.66
N ALA A 88 -1.09 0.42 5.60
CA ALA A 88 -1.72 -0.90 5.70
C ALA A 88 -0.75 -1.93 6.30
N SER A 89 0.49 -1.99 5.81
CA SER A 89 1.52 -2.93 6.27
C SER A 89 2.05 -2.61 7.68
N GLN A 90 2.30 -1.33 7.98
CA GLN A 90 2.99 -0.93 9.21
C GLN A 90 2.04 -0.70 10.40
N ASN A 91 0.78 -0.37 10.15
CA ASN A 91 -0.18 0.03 11.18
C ASN A 91 -1.37 -0.92 11.27
N ILE A 92 -2.04 -1.22 10.14
CA ILE A 92 -3.30 -1.99 10.16
C ILE A 92 -3.02 -3.49 10.30
N PHE A 93 -2.11 -4.03 9.49
CA PHE A 93 -1.75 -5.46 9.50
C PHE A 93 -1.31 -5.96 10.89
N PRO A 94 -0.43 -5.26 11.65
CA PRO A 94 -0.06 -5.67 13.00
C PRO A 94 -1.22 -5.68 14.00
N GLU A 95 -2.23 -4.84 13.82
CA GLU A 95 -3.40 -4.79 14.69
C GLU A 95 -4.43 -5.88 14.34
N LEU A 96 -4.59 -6.20 13.05
CA LEU A 96 -5.37 -7.36 12.61
C LEU A 96 -4.85 -8.65 13.23
N LEU A 97 -3.53 -8.81 13.31
CA LEU A 97 -2.89 -10.01 13.87
C LEU A 97 -3.16 -10.20 15.38
N LYS A 98 -3.64 -9.16 16.09
CA LYS A 98 -3.86 -9.16 17.54
C LYS A 98 -5.34 -9.10 17.94
N SER A 99 -6.24 -8.94 16.97
CA SER A 99 -7.66 -8.65 17.22
C SER A 99 -8.54 -9.32 16.16
N ASP A 100 -9.85 -9.35 16.43
CA ASP A 100 -10.86 -9.79 15.47
C ASP A 100 -11.52 -8.62 14.72
N GLU A 101 -10.99 -7.40 14.87
CA GLU A 101 -11.50 -6.21 14.18
C GLU A 101 -11.35 -6.33 12.65
N MET A 102 -12.23 -5.68 11.91
CA MET A 102 -12.09 -5.54 10.46
C MET A 102 -11.07 -4.44 10.12
N PRO A 103 -10.35 -4.54 8.99
CA PRO A 103 -9.32 -3.56 8.63
C PRO A 103 -9.87 -2.13 8.48
N GLU A 104 -11.13 -1.99 8.06
CA GLU A 104 -11.83 -0.71 7.98
C GLU A 104 -11.98 -0.06 9.36
N ASP A 105 -12.40 -0.85 10.35
CA ASP A 105 -12.61 -0.37 11.72
C ASP A 105 -11.29 0.09 12.33
N ILE A 106 -10.21 -0.67 12.11
CA ILE A 106 -8.86 -0.29 12.55
C ILE A 106 -8.41 1.01 11.86
N ALA A 107 -8.63 1.13 10.55
CA ALA A 107 -8.26 2.32 9.79
C ALA A 107 -8.99 3.57 10.31
N HIS A 108 -10.29 3.46 10.62
CA HIS A 108 -11.07 4.55 11.20
C HIS A 108 -10.65 4.86 12.65
N ARG A 109 -10.50 3.84 13.50
CA ARG A 109 -10.12 3.97 14.91
C ARG A 109 -8.75 4.63 15.08
N LEU A 110 -7.82 4.33 14.18
CA LEU A 110 -6.48 4.90 14.18
C LEU A 110 -6.35 6.17 13.32
N ASP A 111 -7.44 6.64 12.71
CA ASP A 111 -7.49 7.86 11.88
C ASP A 111 -6.44 7.82 10.73
N LEU A 112 -6.40 6.68 10.04
CA LEU A 112 -5.42 6.32 9.00
C LEU A 112 -5.95 6.46 7.57
N ILE A 113 -7.19 6.89 7.40
CA ILE A 113 -7.80 7.08 6.08
C ILE A 113 -7.10 8.22 5.35
N GLN A 114 -6.81 8.00 4.07
CA GLN A 114 -6.20 9.00 3.21
C GLN A 114 -7.18 10.11 2.87
N ASP A 115 -6.66 11.33 2.87
CA ASP A 115 -7.34 12.50 2.33
C ASP A 115 -7.09 12.55 0.83
N SER A 116 -8.16 12.40 0.06
CA SER A 116 -8.18 12.53 -1.40
C SER A 116 -8.84 13.83 -1.87
N ASP A 117 -9.15 14.76 -0.95
CA ASP A 117 -9.69 16.07 -1.32
C ASP A 117 -8.58 16.91 -1.99
N GLU A 118 -8.73 17.12 -3.29
CA GLU A 118 -7.75 17.88 -4.08
C GLU A 118 -7.55 19.31 -3.55
N GLY A 119 -8.58 19.92 -2.95
CA GLY A 119 -8.49 21.25 -2.35
C GLY A 119 -7.56 21.27 -1.15
N ASN A 120 -7.71 20.31 -0.23
CA ASN A 120 -6.81 20.15 0.92
C ASN A 120 -5.38 19.83 0.47
N ILE A 121 -5.22 18.88 -0.45
CA ILE A 121 -3.90 18.49 -0.97
C ILE A 121 -3.22 19.67 -1.66
N LYS A 122 -3.95 20.46 -2.44
CA LYS A 122 -3.43 21.66 -3.09
C LYS A 122 -2.92 22.68 -2.08
N GLN A 123 -3.66 22.92 -0.99
CA GLN A 123 -3.19 23.82 0.06
C GLN A 123 -1.87 23.35 0.69
N PHE A 124 -1.73 22.05 0.95
CA PHE A 124 -0.45 21.49 1.44
C PHE A 124 0.67 21.63 0.40
N ALA A 125 0.36 21.41 -0.88
CA ALA A 125 1.32 21.54 -1.98
C ALA A 125 1.82 22.99 -2.15
N GLU A 126 0.92 23.97 -2.12
CA GLU A 126 1.27 25.40 -2.17
C GLU A 126 2.16 25.79 -0.97
N GLN A 127 1.82 25.33 0.23
CA GLN A 127 2.64 25.56 1.43
C GLN A 127 4.04 24.90 1.33
N ALA A 128 4.11 23.67 0.81
CA ALA A 128 5.38 22.97 0.59
C ALA A 128 6.27 23.72 -0.40
N ILE A 129 5.70 24.25 -1.49
CA ILE A 129 6.42 25.06 -2.48
C ILE A 129 6.90 26.38 -1.87
N ALA A 130 6.02 27.07 -1.13
CA ALA A 130 6.35 28.33 -0.46
C ALA A 130 7.45 28.19 0.61
N THR A 131 7.58 27.01 1.21
CA THR A 131 8.66 26.70 2.16
C THR A 131 10.04 26.66 1.49
N TYR A 132 10.11 26.32 0.20
CA TYR A 132 11.37 26.15 -0.53
C TYR A 132 11.37 26.86 -1.90
N PRO A 133 11.26 28.20 -1.96
CA PRO A 133 11.13 28.95 -3.21
C PRO A 133 12.32 28.72 -4.15
N ASP A 134 13.55 28.72 -3.63
CA ASP A 134 14.77 28.48 -4.43
C ASP A 134 14.77 27.08 -5.08
N LYS A 135 14.17 26.08 -4.41
CA LYS A 135 14.07 24.72 -4.93
C LYS A 135 12.98 24.61 -5.99
N ALA A 136 11.91 25.39 -5.87
CA ALA A 136 10.84 25.44 -6.86
C ALA A 136 11.39 26.01 -8.18
N ASP A 137 12.19 27.07 -8.10
CA ASP A 137 12.88 27.64 -9.25
C ASP A 137 13.89 26.67 -9.88
N ALA A 138 14.64 25.94 -9.07
CA ALA A 138 15.55 24.90 -9.57
C ALA A 138 14.79 23.75 -10.26
N TYR A 139 13.63 23.36 -9.77
CA TYR A 139 12.77 22.37 -10.42
C TYR A 139 12.27 22.88 -11.78
N ARG A 140 11.78 24.13 -11.85
CA ARG A 140 11.35 24.78 -13.10
C ARG A 140 12.48 24.86 -14.12
N LYS A 141 13.72 25.07 -13.68
CA LYS A 141 14.94 25.05 -14.51
C LYS A 141 15.39 23.66 -14.96
N GLY A 142 14.66 22.60 -14.62
CA GLY A 142 14.89 21.24 -15.11
C GLY A 142 15.40 20.25 -14.07
N ASN A 143 15.61 20.66 -12.81
CA ASN A 143 15.99 19.72 -11.75
C ASN A 143 14.77 18.96 -11.20
N LYS A 144 14.22 18.06 -12.02
CA LYS A 144 12.99 17.31 -11.73
C LYS A 144 13.14 16.34 -10.54
N GLY A 145 14.37 16.04 -10.10
CA GLY A 145 14.62 15.24 -8.90
C GLY A 145 14.14 15.89 -7.60
N LEU A 146 13.87 17.21 -7.61
CA LEU A 146 13.37 17.93 -6.44
C LEU A 146 11.90 17.62 -6.11
N LEU A 147 11.15 16.94 -6.98
CA LEU A 147 9.77 16.53 -6.70
C LEU A 147 9.66 15.72 -5.40
N GLY A 148 10.65 14.85 -5.13
CA GLY A 148 10.67 14.05 -3.91
C GLY A 148 10.77 14.87 -2.63
N LEU A 149 11.44 16.04 -2.67
CA LEU A 149 11.52 16.96 -1.54
C LEU A 149 10.16 17.59 -1.24
N PHE A 150 9.47 18.09 -2.27
CA PHE A 150 8.14 18.67 -2.10
C PHE A 150 7.11 17.62 -1.68
N MET A 151 7.17 16.42 -2.26
CA MET A 151 6.35 15.29 -1.83
C MET A 151 6.56 14.98 -0.34
N GLY A 152 7.82 14.96 0.12
CA GLY A 152 8.14 14.76 1.53
C GLY A 152 7.49 15.81 2.45
N GLU A 153 7.51 17.08 2.05
CA GLU A 153 6.89 18.16 2.83
C GLU A 153 5.35 18.09 2.79
N VAL A 154 4.74 17.78 1.64
CA VAL A 154 3.28 17.57 1.55
C VAL A 154 2.83 16.42 2.46
N MET A 155 3.56 15.30 2.44
CA MET A 155 3.27 14.16 3.31
C MET A 155 3.44 14.52 4.79
N LYS A 156 4.37 15.42 5.13
CA LYS A 156 4.53 15.90 6.51
C LYS A 156 3.39 16.82 6.94
N LEU A 157 3.02 17.80 6.10
CA LEU A 157 1.93 18.76 6.38
C LEU A 157 0.57 18.05 6.51
N SER A 158 0.32 17.06 5.67
CA SER A 158 -0.90 16.24 5.70
C SER A 158 -0.87 15.12 6.75
N GLN A 159 0.16 15.03 7.60
CA GLN A 159 0.34 13.93 8.56
C GLN A 159 0.28 12.54 7.92
N ARG A 160 0.84 12.41 6.71
CA ARG A 160 0.85 11.23 5.84
C ARG A 160 -0.53 10.78 5.35
N LYS A 161 -1.54 11.65 5.45
CA LYS A 161 -2.89 11.35 4.96
C LYS A 161 -3.10 11.73 3.51
N ALA A 162 -2.38 12.70 2.96
CA ALA A 162 -2.56 13.06 1.55
C ALA A 162 -2.34 11.82 0.65
N ASP A 163 -3.23 11.63 -0.32
CA ASP A 163 -3.04 10.60 -1.34
C ASP A 163 -1.77 10.91 -2.18
N PRO A 164 -0.77 10.01 -2.23
CA PRO A 164 0.48 10.25 -2.95
C PRO A 164 0.30 10.43 -4.45
N LYS A 165 -0.72 9.83 -5.07
CA LYS A 165 -0.93 9.98 -6.52
C LYS A 165 -1.46 11.38 -6.82
N ALA A 166 -2.52 11.80 -6.13
CA ALA A 166 -3.10 13.13 -6.23
C ALA A 166 -2.08 14.21 -5.85
N ALA A 167 -1.36 14.05 -4.72
CA ALA A 167 -0.31 14.98 -4.31
C ALA A 167 0.81 15.10 -5.35
N SER A 168 1.23 13.98 -5.96
CA SER A 168 2.26 14.02 -7.00
C SER A 168 1.78 14.77 -8.24
N GLN A 169 0.51 14.60 -8.60
CA GLN A 169 -0.06 15.26 -9.77
C GLN A 169 -0.17 16.77 -9.52
N ILE A 170 -0.78 17.17 -8.42
CA ILE A 170 -0.96 18.58 -8.04
C ILE A 170 0.38 19.30 -7.90
N LEU A 171 1.39 18.67 -7.29
CA LEU A 171 2.73 19.25 -7.19
C LEU A 171 3.37 19.48 -8.56
N ARG A 172 3.19 18.56 -9.51
CA ARG A 172 3.72 18.74 -10.87
C ARG A 172 3.02 19.89 -11.57
N GLU A 173 1.70 19.97 -11.47
CA GLU A 173 0.90 21.07 -12.04
C GLU A 173 1.38 22.43 -11.49
N LEU A 174 1.46 22.60 -10.17
CA LEU A 174 1.90 23.85 -9.53
C LEU A 174 3.36 24.25 -9.79
N LEU A 175 4.24 23.27 -10.02
CA LEU A 175 5.66 23.51 -10.29
C LEU A 175 5.97 23.69 -11.79
N GLU A 176 5.01 23.40 -12.67
CA GLU A 176 5.15 23.51 -14.12
C GLU A 176 4.29 24.62 -14.74
N GLU A 177 3.39 25.23 -13.95
CA GLU A 177 2.93 26.61 -14.15
C GLU A 177 4.10 27.61 -14.11
#